data_AF-A0A534MBX9-F1
#
_entry.id   AF-A0A534MBX9-F1
#
_cell.length_a   1.000
_cell.length_b   1.000
_cell.length_c   1.000
_cell.angle_alpha   90.00
_cell.angle_beta   90.00
_cell.angle_gamma   90.00
#
_symmetry.space_group_name_H-M   'P 1'
#
loop_
_entity.id
_entity.type
_entity.pdbx_description
1 polymer ?
#
loop_
_entity_poly.entity_id
_entity_poly.type
_entity_poly.pdbx_seq_one_letter_code
_entity_poly.pdbx_strand_id
1 'polypeptide(L)' 'MPRGVPPKPAEKVQFNIRVDGEVLRRFRDYCRRHGLDPQGQIVLFMRRVLDTEFDFQERLWSALKAETP' A
#
# COMPACT_ATOMS: atom_id res chain seq x y z
N MET A 1 -37.02 4.17 15.20
CA MET A 1 -35.76 3.41 15.04
C MET A 1 -35.08 3.87 13.76
N PRO A 2 -33.92 4.53 13.79
CA PRO A 2 -33.25 4.94 12.56
C PRO A 2 -32.66 3.69 11.90
N ARG A 3 -33.07 3.43 10.65
CA ARG A 3 -32.52 2.36 9.82
C ARG A 3 -31.06 2.69 9.54
N GLY A 4 -30.15 1.86 10.04
CA GLY A 4 -28.72 1.97 9.73
C GLY A 4 -28.53 1.89 8.22
N VAL A 5 -27.89 2.91 7.64
CA VAL A 5 -27.50 2.90 6.24
C VAL A 5 -26.48 1.77 6.07
N PRO A 6 -26.72 0.77 5.22
CA PRO A 6 -25.74 -0.27 4.99
C PRO A 6 -24.47 0.37 4.40
N PRO A 7 -23.26 0.04 4.89
CA PRO A 7 -22.04 0.54 4.32
C PRO A 7 -21.99 0.14 2.84
N LYS A 8 -21.79 1.13 1.97
CA LYS A 8 -21.60 0.90 0.54
C LYS A 8 -20.47 -0.12 0.38
N PRO A 9 -20.66 -1.23 -0.34
CA PRO A 9 -19.57 -2.18 -0.58
C PRO A 9 -18.42 -1.41 -1.23
N ALA A 10 -17.24 -1.47 -0.62
CA ALA A 10 -16.05 -0.79 -1.12
C ALA A 10 -15.87 -1.16 -2.60
N GLU A 11 -15.76 -0.13 -3.44
CA GLU A 11 -15.64 -0.28 -4.88
C GLU A 11 -14.42 -1.15 -5.19
N LYS A 12 -14.62 -2.29 -5.86
CA LYS A 12 -13.53 -3.18 -6.24
C LYS A 12 -12.84 -2.58 -7.46
N VAL A 13 -11.78 -1.83 -7.22
CA VAL A 13 -10.96 -1.23 -8.29
C VAL A 13 -9.77 -2.15 -8.58
N GLN A 14 -9.59 -2.53 -9.85
CA GLN A 14 -8.45 -3.33 -10.30
C GLN A 14 -7.39 -2.42 -10.92
N PHE A 15 -6.13 -2.59 -10.50
CA PHE A 15 -5.00 -1.88 -11.05
C PHE A 15 -4.14 -2.84 -11.89
N ASN A 16 -4.13 -2.65 -13.21
CA ASN A 16 -3.37 -3.51 -14.13
C ASN A 16 -1.93 -3.00 -14.26
N ILE A 17 -0.97 -3.78 -13.77
CA ILE A 17 0.46 -3.46 -13.85
C ILE A 17 1.17 -4.46 -14.78
N ARG A 18 2.11 -3.95 -15.57
CA ARG A 18 3.09 -4.78 -16.27
C ARG A 18 4.36 -4.82 -15.45
N VAL A 19 4.85 -6.03 -15.17
CA VAL A 19 6.06 -6.27 -14.39
C VAL A 19 7.00 -7.07 -15.25
N ASP A 20 8.31 -6.83 -15.09
CA ASP A 20 9.33 -7.66 -15.70
C ASP A 20 9.15 -9.14 -15.33
N GLY A 21 9.33 -10.03 -16.32
CA GLY A 21 9.06 -11.46 -16.18
C GLY A 21 10.01 -12.16 -15.20
N GLU A 22 11.27 -11.74 -15.14
CA GLU A 22 12.24 -12.31 -14.21
C GLU A 22 11.96 -11.85 -12.77
N VAL A 23 11.63 -10.57 -12.60
CA VAL A 23 11.21 -10.01 -11.30
C VAL A 23 9.99 -10.76 -10.77
N LEU A 24 8.96 -10.93 -11.60
CA LEU A 24 7.75 -11.65 -11.20
C LEU A 24 8.06 -13.11 -10.83
N ARG A 25 8.94 -13.78 -11.58
CA ARG A 25 9.36 -15.16 -11.27
C ARG A 25 10.05 -15.24 -9.91
N ARG A 26 11.06 -14.39 -9.66
CA ARG A 26 11.80 -14.36 -8.39
C ARG A 26 10.88 -14.05 -7.20
N PHE A 27 9.94 -13.11 -7.38
CA PHE A 27 8.96 -12.77 -6.35
C PHE A 27 8.02 -13.92 -6.02
N ARG A 28 7.53 -14.65 -7.04
CA ARG A 28 6.70 -15.85 -6.82
C ARG A 28 7.46 -16.96 -6.10
N ASP A 29 8.72 -17.20 -6.46
CA ASP A 29 9.55 -18.20 -5.80
C ASP A 29 9.87 -17.81 -4.35
N TYR A 30 10.08 -16.52 -4.08
CA TYR A 30 10.17 -16.00 -2.71
C TYR A 30 8.88 -16.28 -1.92
N CYS A 31 7.72 -15.87 -2.44
CA CYS A 31 6.45 -16.08 -1.75
C CYS A 31 6.18 -17.56 -1.46
N ARG A 32 6.46 -18.44 -2.43
CA ARG A 32 6.30 -19.89 -2.27
C ARG A 32 7.19 -20.45 -1.16
N ARG A 33 8.46 -20.05 -1.10
CA ARG A 33 9.42 -20.53 -0.07
C ARG A 33 9.02 -20.11 1.34
N HIS A 34 8.34 -18.98 1.48
CA HIS A 34 7.96 -18.41 2.77
C HIS A 34 6.48 -18.58 3.11
N GLY A 35 5.70 -19.29 2.27
CA GLY A 35 4.25 -19.49 2.50
C GLY A 35 3.43 -18.20 2.43
N LEU A 36 3.87 -17.21 1.64
CA LEU A 36 3.24 -15.90 1.55
C LEU A 36 2.26 -15.82 0.38
N ASP A 37 1.19 -15.04 0.55
CA ASP A 37 0.27 -14.69 -0.54
C ASP A 37 0.85 -13.54 -1.40
N PRO A 38 1.16 -13.75 -2.68
CA PRO A 38 1.80 -12.74 -3.53
C PRO A 38 0.98 -11.45 -3.66
N GLN A 39 -0.35 -11.57 -3.78
CA GLN A 39 -1.23 -10.41 -3.92
C GLN A 39 -1.23 -9.58 -2.64
N GLY A 40 -1.40 -10.23 -1.49
CA GLY A 40 -1.33 -9.61 -0.17
C GLY A 40 0.00 -8.91 0.06
N GLN A 41 1.11 -9.50 -0.36
CA GLN A 41 2.43 -8.87 -0.26
C GLN A 41 2.55 -7.59 -1.10
N ILE A 42 1.98 -7.55 -2.31
CA ILE A 42 1.94 -6.34 -3.13
C ILE A 42 1.09 -5.25 -2.45
N VAL A 43 -0.08 -5.62 -1.91
CA VAL A 43 -0.95 -4.68 -1.18
C VAL A 43 -0.26 -4.15 0.08
N LEU A 44 0.43 -5.01 0.83
CA LEU A 44 1.19 -4.62 2.02
C LEU A 44 2.34 -3.68 1.67
N PHE A 45 3.05 -3.96 0.57
CA PHE A 45 4.08 -3.08 0.05
C PHE A 45 3.49 -1.70 -0.30
N MET A 46 2.40 -1.66 -1.05
CA MET A 46 1.71 -0.41 -1.40
C MET A 46 1.29 0.38 -0.16
N ARG A 47 0.69 -0.28 0.83
CA ARG A 47 0.32 0.37 2.11
C ARG A 47 1.55 0.95 2.81
N ARG A 48 2.60 0.15 2.96
CA ARG A 48 3.83 0.59 3.63
C ARG A 48 4.47 1.80 2.93
N VAL A 49 4.48 1.83 1.59
CA VAL A 49 4.95 3.00 0.83
C VAL A 49 4.10 4.22 1.15
N LEU A 50 2.77 4.10 1.11
CA LEU A 50 1.85 5.19 1.41
C LEU A 50 1.97 5.69 2.86
N ASP A 51 2.06 4.80 3.83
CA ASP A 51 2.30 5.15 5.24
C ASP A 51 3.64 5.86 5.43
N THR A 52 4.70 5.42 4.72
CA THR A 52 6.03 6.02 4.83
C THR A 52 6.13 7.36 4.10
N GLU A 53 5.48 7.52 2.94
CA GLU A 53 5.39 8.81 2.25
C GLU A 53 4.60 9.83 3.07
N PHE A 54 3.53 9.39 3.75
CA PHE A 54 2.79 10.23 4.68
C PHE A 54 3.70 10.71 5.82
N ASP A 55 4.52 9.82 6.40
CA ASP A 55 5.52 10.17 7.42
C ASP A 55 6.61 11.11 6.88
N PHE A 56 7.08 10.91 5.65
CA PHE A 56 8.06 11.79 5.01
C PHE A 56 7.52 13.21 4.80
N GLN A 57 6.30 13.35 4.27
CA GLN A 57 5.67 14.66 4.11
C GLN A 57 5.42 15.34 5.45
N GLU A 58 4.94 14.61 6.46
CA GLU A 58 4.66 15.18 7.78
C GLU A 58 5.96 15.62 8.51
N ARG A 59 7.04 14.83 8.37
CA ARG A 59 8.37 15.18 8.86
C ARG A 59 8.98 16.36 8.12
N LEU A 60 8.82 16.42 6.80
CA LEU A 60 9.28 17.55 5.98
C LEU A 60 8.54 18.83 6.38
N TRP A 61 7.21 18.77 6.54
CA TRP A 61 6.40 19.89 7.02
C TRP A 61 6.74 20.33 8.44
N SER A 62 7.07 19.38 9.34
CA SER A 62 7.50 19.69 10.70
C SER A 62 8.87 20.36 10.74
N ALA A 63 9.82 19.90 9.92
CA ALA A 63 11.13 20.54 9.77
C ALA A 63 10.99 21.96 9.21
N LEU A 64 10.18 22.15 8.16
CA LEU A 64 9.94 23.47 7.55
C LEU A 64 9.28 24.46 8.52
N LYS A 65 8.35 24.01 9.38
CA LYS A 65 7.73 24.86 10.42
C LYS A 65 8.68 25.21 11.56
N ALA A 66 9.61 24.30 11.91
CA ALA A 66 10.60 24.55 12.95
C ALA A 66 11.69 25.56 12.53
N GLU A 67 11.92 25.72 11.22
CA GLU A 67 12.86 26.69 10.65
C GLU A 67 12.23 28.07 10.38
N THR A 68 10.94 28.27 10.65
CA THR A 68 10.30 29.59 10.52
C THR A 68 10.23 30.27 11.89
N PRO A 69 10.96 31.38 12.14
CA PRO A 69 10.90 32.13 13.40
C PRO A 69 9.58 32.87 13.62
#